data_AF-A0AAV7KDY4-F1
#
_entry.id   AF-A0AAV7KDY4-F1
#
_cell.length_a   1.000
_cell.length_b   1.000
_cell.length_c   1.000
_cell.angle_alpha   90.00
_cell.angle_beta   90.00
_cell.angle_gamma   90.00
#
_symmetry.space_group_name_H-M   'P 1'
#
loop_
_entity.id
_entity.type
_entity.pdbx_description
1 polymer ?
#
loop_
_entity_poly.entity_id
_entity_poly.type
_entity_poly.pdbx_seq_one_letter_code
_entity_poly.pdbx_strand_id
1 'polypeptide(L)'
;MLLDFEKGPITSFEHVWPNTVVKCCFFHLTQNIWRHVQSVGLQSAYTHDEELAMCIRRIPALAFARPADVHDLFDQVAMDLPLTSEIGELVDYFERTYIGRTLASGYHVAATFPIDLWNYHLSTPFGLPRTTNAVEAWHHSFNATVGCHHPTIWKFLLALKYID
;
A
#
# COMPACT_ATOMS: atom_id res chain seq x y z
N MET A 1 7.82 6.59 11.16
CA MET A 1 7.20 7.47 10.16
C MET A 1 6.34 6.63 9.24
N LEU A 2 5.11 7.08 8.92
CA LEU A 2 4.21 6.42 7.99
C LEU A 2 4.20 7.21 6.69
N LEU A 3 4.55 6.57 5.57
CA LEU A 3 4.65 7.20 4.25
C LEU A 3 3.79 6.49 3.21
N ASP A 4 3.66 7.14 2.06
CA ASP A 4 3.07 6.55 0.87
C ASP A 4 4.09 5.64 0.16
N PHE A 5 3.61 4.81 -0.76
CA PHE A 5 4.46 3.90 -1.54
C PHE A 5 5.21 4.67 -2.64
N GLU A 6 6.12 5.57 -2.23
CA GLU A 6 6.96 6.37 -3.11
C GLU A 6 8.43 6.32 -2.69
N LYS A 7 9.32 5.94 -3.61
CA LYS A 7 10.75 5.79 -3.32
C LYS A 7 11.42 7.10 -2.89
N GLY A 8 11.05 8.22 -3.53
CA GLY A 8 11.67 9.52 -3.25
C GLY A 8 11.54 9.94 -1.78
N PRO A 9 10.30 10.04 -1.25
CA PRO A 9 10.06 10.30 0.16
C PRO A 9 10.72 9.28 1.10
N ILE A 10 10.59 7.97 0.83
CA ILE A 10 11.18 6.91 1.66
C ILE A 10 12.69 7.11 1.80
N THR A 11 13.40 7.18 0.67
CA THR A 11 14.86 7.34 0.65
C THR A 11 15.30 8.65 1.31
N SER A 12 14.56 9.74 1.09
CA SER A 12 14.88 11.05 1.68
C SER A 12 14.74 11.03 3.20
N PHE A 13 13.68 10.41 3.73
CA PHE A 13 13.46 10.28 5.17
C PHE A 13 14.51 9.39 5.84
N GLU A 14 14.85 8.26 5.22
CA GLU A 14 15.91 7.37 5.73
C GLU A 14 17.28 8.07 5.76
N HIS A 15 17.56 8.93 4.77
CA HIS A 15 18.81 9.68 4.72
C HIS A 15 18.90 10.76 5.80
N VAL A 16 17.83 11.53 6.01
CA VAL A 16 17.81 12.64 6.98
C VAL A 16 17.65 12.13 8.42
N TRP A 17 16.89 11.04 8.63
CA TRP A 17 16.63 10.46 9.94
C TRP A 17 16.90 8.94 9.96
N PRO A 18 18.19 8.53 9.93
CA PRO A 18 18.58 7.12 9.77
C PRO A 18 18.13 6.19 10.91
N ASN A 19 17.80 6.75 12.08
CA ASN A 19 17.33 5.99 13.24
C ASN A 19 15.79 5.88 13.30
N THR A 20 15.06 6.48 12.35
CA THR A 20 13.60 6.41 12.32
C THR A 20 13.15 5.17 11.57
N VAL A 21 12.25 4.38 12.17
CA VAL A 21 11.58 3.30 11.47
C VAL A 21 10.59 3.90 10.47
N VAL A 22 10.84 3.68 9.17
CA VAL A 22 9.93 4.04 8.08
C VAL A 22 9.03 2.86 7.76
N LYS A 23 7.73 3.12 7.63
CA LYS A 23 6.71 2.15 7.20
C LYS A 23 5.82 2.78 6.14
N CYS A 24 5.33 1.97 5.21
CA CYS A 24 4.36 2.37 4.20
C CYS A 24 2.95 2.05 4.67
N CYS A 25 2.04 3.02 4.57
CA CYS A 25 0.69 2.97 5.13
C CYS A 25 -0.14 1.78 4.63
N PHE A 26 -0.78 1.03 5.53
CA PHE A 26 -1.68 -0.07 5.16
C PHE A 26 -2.86 0.39 4.31
N PHE A 27 -3.41 1.58 4.59
CA PHE A 27 -4.47 2.16 3.75
C PHE A 27 -4.00 2.31 2.30
N HIS A 28 -2.82 2.90 2.08
CA HIS A 28 -2.25 3.03 0.73
C HIS A 28 -1.94 1.69 0.08
N LEU A 29 -1.57 0.66 0.85
CA LEU A 29 -1.42 -0.71 0.33
C LEU A 29 -2.75 -1.22 -0.23
N THR A 30 -3.83 -1.13 0.56
CA THR A 30 -5.17 -1.56 0.12
C THR A 30 -5.67 -0.75 -1.07
N GLN A 31 -5.38 0.56 -1.10
CA GLN A 31 -5.76 1.44 -2.18
C GLN A 31 -5.01 1.12 -3.47
N ASN A 32 -3.71 0.81 -3.40
CA ASN A 32 -2.92 0.39 -4.56
C ASN A 32 -3.44 -0.91 -5.16
N ILE A 33 -3.75 -1.90 -4.31
CA ILE A 33 -4.34 -3.16 -4.76
C ILE A 33 -5.70 -2.91 -5.42
N TRP A 34 -6.56 -2.08 -4.83
CA TRP A 34 -7.85 -1.72 -5.41
C TRP A 34 -7.71 -1.05 -6.78
N ARG A 35 -6.81 -0.06 -6.90
CA ARG A 35 -6.53 0.58 -8.20
C ARG A 35 -6.08 -0.43 -9.25
N HIS A 36 -5.25 -1.41 -8.86
CA HIS A 36 -4.77 -2.45 -9.78
C HIS A 36 -5.90 -3.41 -10.18
N VAL A 37 -6.75 -3.83 -9.23
CA VAL A 37 -7.98 -4.61 -9.49
C VAL A 37 -8.85 -3.89 -10.52
N GLN A 38 -9.00 -2.57 -10.41
CA GLN A 38 -9.74 -1.78 -11.40
C GLN A 38 -9.03 -1.75 -12.77
N SER A 39 -7.71 -1.55 -12.80
CA SER A 39 -6.97 -1.45 -14.07
C SER A 39 -6.94 -2.75 -14.88
N VAL A 40 -6.98 -3.91 -14.21
CA VAL A 40 -7.05 -5.22 -14.88
C VAL A 40 -8.49 -5.66 -15.21
N GLY A 41 -9.49 -4.80 -14.96
CA GLY A 41 -10.89 -5.07 -15.32
C GLY A 41 -11.65 -5.95 -14.31
N LEU A 42 -11.07 -6.27 -13.15
CA LEU A 42 -11.70 -7.11 -12.12
C LEU A 42 -12.75 -6.37 -11.28
N GLN A 43 -12.95 -5.06 -11.45
CA GLN A 43 -13.86 -4.26 -10.63
C GLN A 43 -15.28 -4.85 -10.53
N SER A 44 -15.86 -5.25 -11.66
CA SER A 44 -17.21 -5.81 -11.68
C SER A 44 -17.28 -7.14 -10.93
N ALA A 45 -16.33 -8.04 -11.21
CA ALA A 45 -16.26 -9.34 -10.55
C ALA A 45 -16.05 -9.19 -9.04
N TYR A 46 -15.10 -8.36 -8.61
CA TYR A 46 -14.86 -8.05 -7.20
C TYR A 46 -16.11 -7.48 -6.49
N THR A 47 -16.99 -6.78 -7.21
CA THR A 47 -18.19 -6.17 -6.61
C THR A 47 -19.34 -7.17 -6.46
N HIS A 48 -19.46 -8.13 -7.37
CA HIS A 48 -20.62 -9.02 -7.47
C HIS A 48 -20.33 -10.47 -7.07
N ASP A 49 -19.06 -10.85 -6.95
CA ASP A 49 -18.59 -12.15 -6.49
C ASP A 49 -17.91 -12.00 -5.13
N GLU A 50 -18.62 -12.37 -4.08
CA GLU A 50 -18.14 -12.25 -2.70
C GLU A 50 -16.94 -13.17 -2.41
N GLU A 51 -16.91 -14.36 -3.01
CA GLU A 51 -15.85 -15.34 -2.81
C GLU A 51 -14.54 -14.84 -3.43
N LEU A 52 -14.61 -14.36 -4.69
CA LEU A 52 -13.47 -13.71 -5.33
C LEU A 52 -12.99 -12.49 -4.53
N ALA A 53 -13.92 -11.65 -4.09
CA ALA A 53 -13.58 -10.47 -3.32
C ALA A 53 -12.89 -10.83 -1.99
N MET A 54 -13.34 -11.90 -1.32
CA MET A 54 -12.67 -12.42 -0.13
C MET A 54 -11.26 -12.92 -0.44
N CYS A 55 -11.07 -13.67 -1.53
CA CYS A 55 -9.74 -14.14 -1.93
C CYS A 55 -8.79 -12.97 -2.22
N ILE A 56 -9.23 -11.96 -2.96
CA ILE A 56 -8.43 -10.75 -3.24
C ILE A 56 -8.11 -9.98 -1.95
N ARG A 57 -9.04 -9.91 -0.98
CA ARG A 57 -8.80 -9.26 0.32
C ARG A 57 -7.77 -9.99 1.20
N ARG A 58 -7.43 -11.25 0.92
CA ARG A 58 -6.33 -11.95 1.60
C ARG A 58 -4.95 -11.38 1.22
N ILE A 59 -4.80 -10.81 0.03
CA ILE A 59 -3.55 -10.21 -0.45
C ILE A 59 -3.06 -9.10 0.49
N PRO A 60 -3.81 -8.01 0.76
CA PRO A 60 -3.36 -7.00 1.73
C PRO A 60 -3.24 -7.57 3.15
N ALA A 61 -4.01 -8.59 3.52
CA ALA A 61 -3.96 -9.18 4.85
C ALA A 61 -2.59 -9.82 5.19
N LEU A 62 -1.78 -10.14 4.18
CA LEU A 62 -0.38 -10.58 4.35
C LEU A 62 0.46 -9.57 5.14
N ALA A 63 0.06 -8.30 5.18
CA ALA A 63 0.72 -7.28 5.99
C ALA A 63 0.72 -7.63 7.50
N PHE A 64 -0.16 -8.52 7.95
CA PHE A 64 -0.25 -8.93 9.35
C PHE A 64 0.35 -10.31 9.63
N ALA A 65 0.77 -11.04 8.59
CA ALA A 65 1.45 -12.32 8.74
C ALA A 65 2.86 -12.13 9.29
N ARG A 66 3.40 -13.16 9.97
CA ARG A 66 4.82 -13.15 10.37
C ARG A 66 5.68 -12.95 9.12
N PRO A 67 6.67 -12.04 9.12
CA PRO A 67 7.49 -11.78 7.92
C PRO A 67 8.09 -13.05 7.30
N ALA A 68 8.50 -14.01 8.14
CA ALA A 68 9.05 -15.29 7.70
C ALA A 68 8.05 -16.18 6.93
N ASP A 69 6.74 -16.01 7.16
CA ASP A 69 5.70 -16.81 6.52
C ASP A 69 5.08 -16.11 5.30
N VAL A 70 5.44 -14.84 5.03
CA VAL A 70 4.75 -14.02 4.00
C VAL A 70 4.88 -14.64 2.61
N HIS A 71 6.05 -15.19 2.26
CA HIS A 71 6.26 -15.83 0.97
C HIS A 71 5.36 -17.07 0.81
N ASP A 72 5.41 -18.00 1.76
CA ASP A 72 4.61 -19.23 1.72
C ASP A 72 3.10 -18.95 1.72
N LEU A 73 2.66 -17.94 2.47
CA LEU A 73 1.26 -17.51 2.50
C LEU A 73 0.85 -16.81 1.21
N PHE A 74 1.74 -16.04 0.59
CA PHE A 74 1.48 -15.46 -0.72
C PHE A 74 1.28 -16.54 -1.78
N ASP A 75 2.14 -17.57 -1.81
CA ASP A 75 2.00 -18.69 -2.74
C ASP A 75 0.67 -19.42 -2.55
N GLN A 76 0.25 -19.66 -1.30
CA GLN A 76 -1.06 -20.25 -1.00
C GLN A 76 -2.22 -19.37 -1.49
N VAL A 77 -2.17 -18.06 -1.22
CA VAL A 77 -3.19 -17.11 -1.69
C VAL A 77 -3.25 -17.10 -3.22
N ALA A 78 -2.11 -17.14 -3.90
CA ALA A 78 -2.04 -17.18 -5.36
C ALA A 78 -2.63 -18.48 -5.94
N MET A 79 -2.38 -19.63 -5.29
CA MET A 79 -2.95 -20.93 -5.71
C MET A 79 -4.47 -21.02 -5.51
N ASP A 80 -5.01 -20.35 -4.49
CA ASP A 80 -6.44 -20.33 -4.20
C ASP A 80 -7.24 -19.40 -5.13
N LEU A 81 -6.57 -18.48 -5.83
CA LEU A 81 -7.23 -17.54 -6.73
C LEU A 81 -7.58 -18.20 -8.08
N PRO A 82 -8.69 -17.80 -8.73
CA PRO A 82 -9.06 -18.34 -10.04
C PRO A 82 -7.99 -18.10 -11.10
N LEU A 83 -7.69 -19.11 -11.92
CA LEU A 83 -6.73 -18.97 -13.02
C LEU A 83 -7.34 -18.23 -14.21
N THR A 84 -7.39 -16.90 -14.12
CA THR A 84 -7.72 -16.01 -15.25
C THR A 84 -6.53 -15.09 -15.57
N SER A 85 -6.52 -14.50 -16.77
CA SER A 85 -5.50 -13.53 -17.20
C SER A 85 -5.39 -12.36 -16.23
N GLU A 86 -6.53 -11.81 -15.83
CA GLU A 86 -6.62 -10.60 -14.99
C GLU A 86 -6.12 -10.87 -13.58
N ILE A 87 -6.42 -12.07 -13.04
CA ILE A 87 -5.89 -12.51 -11.75
C ILE A 87 -4.38 -12.74 -11.82
N GLY A 88 -3.90 -13.37 -12.90
CA GLY A 88 -2.47 -13.51 -13.15
C GLY A 88 -1.73 -12.17 -13.15
N GLU A 89 -2.30 -11.14 -13.79
CA GLU A 89 -1.75 -9.78 -13.78
C GLU A 89 -1.78 -9.11 -12.40
N LEU A 90 -2.80 -9.39 -11.58
CA LEU A 90 -2.86 -8.92 -10.19
C LEU A 90 -1.79 -9.58 -9.31
N VAL A 91 -1.60 -10.89 -9.45
CA VAL A 91 -0.59 -11.66 -8.71
C VAL A 91 0.83 -11.24 -9.12
N ASP A 92 1.13 -11.12 -10.43
CA ASP A 92 2.44 -10.64 -10.91
C ASP A 92 2.74 -9.22 -10.41
N TYR A 93 1.74 -8.33 -10.44
CA TYR A 93 1.86 -6.99 -9.88
C TYR A 93 2.25 -7.03 -8.40
N PHE A 94 1.54 -7.82 -7.60
CA PHE A 94 1.80 -7.88 -6.16
C PHE A 94 3.15 -8.52 -5.86
N GLU A 95 3.50 -9.60 -6.55
CA GLU A 95 4.77 -10.29 -6.41
C GLU A 95 5.93 -9.33 -6.69
N ARG A 96 5.94 -8.67 -7.85
CA ARG A 96 7.02 -7.74 -8.24
C ARG A 96 7.11 -6.51 -7.34
N THR A 97 5.98 -6.05 -6.83
CA THR A 97 5.92 -4.79 -6.10
C THR A 97 6.25 -4.98 -4.62
N TYR A 98 5.82 -6.08 -4.01
CA TYR A 98 5.82 -6.26 -2.55
C TYR A 98 6.53 -7.52 -2.04
N ILE A 99 6.66 -8.58 -2.85
CA ILE A 99 7.23 -9.87 -2.43
C ILE A 99 8.68 -10.04 -2.92
N GLY A 100 8.93 -9.75 -4.20
CA GLY A 100 10.17 -10.11 -4.89
C GLY A 100 10.04 -11.48 -5.55
N ARG A 101 10.92 -11.78 -6.51
CA ARG A 101 10.86 -13.01 -7.31
C ARG A 101 12.22 -13.67 -7.43
N THR A 102 12.24 -15.00 -7.41
CA THR A 102 13.43 -15.79 -7.75
C THR A 102 13.32 -16.26 -9.19
N LEU A 103 14.25 -15.85 -10.04
CA LEU A 103 14.29 -16.26 -11.44
C LEU A 103 14.75 -17.71 -11.57
N ALA A 104 14.45 -18.35 -12.70
CA ALA A 104 14.91 -19.71 -13.01
C ALA A 104 16.44 -19.87 -12.97
N SER A 105 17.19 -18.77 -13.12
CA SER A 105 18.65 -18.73 -12.95
C SER A 105 19.12 -18.81 -11.50
N GLY A 106 18.21 -18.82 -10.53
CA GLY A 106 18.50 -18.69 -9.09
C GLY A 106 18.75 -17.25 -8.64
N TYR A 107 18.70 -16.26 -9.55
CA TYR A 107 18.87 -14.86 -9.19
C TYR A 107 17.61 -14.30 -8.54
N HIS A 108 17.75 -13.73 -7.35
CA HIS A 108 16.67 -13.06 -6.63
C HIS A 108 16.55 -11.58 -7.05
N VAL A 109 15.36 -11.20 -7.52
CA VAL A 109 14.99 -9.82 -7.84
C VAL A 109 14.19 -9.27 -6.65
N ALA A 110 14.75 -8.27 -5.99
CA ALA A 110 14.09 -7.63 -4.85
C ALA A 110 12.78 -6.94 -5.26
N ALA A 111 11.81 -6.94 -4.34
CA ALA A 111 10.58 -6.18 -4.48
C ALA A 111 10.85 -4.67 -4.61
N THR A 112 9.95 -3.95 -5.28
CA THR A 112 9.99 -2.48 -5.31
C THR A 112 9.90 -1.89 -3.90
N PHE A 113 9.06 -2.49 -3.05
CA PHE A 113 8.87 -2.17 -1.64
C PHE A 113 9.02 -3.45 -0.82
N PRO A 114 10.17 -3.66 -0.14
CA PRO A 114 10.41 -4.86 0.65
C PRO A 114 9.37 -5.09 1.76
N ILE A 115 9.18 -6.35 2.16
CA ILE A 115 8.22 -6.78 3.20
C ILE A 115 8.32 -5.93 4.47
N ASP A 116 9.53 -5.61 4.91
CA ASP A 116 9.76 -4.80 6.11
C ASP A 116 9.16 -3.39 6.03
N LEU A 117 8.93 -2.81 4.84
CA LEU A 117 8.30 -1.50 4.72
C LEU A 117 6.80 -1.55 4.98
N TRP A 118 6.11 -2.62 4.57
CA TRP A 118 4.64 -2.67 4.58
C TRP A 118 4.06 -3.71 5.54
N ASN A 119 4.89 -4.54 6.18
CA ASN A 119 4.46 -5.49 7.19
C ASN A 119 4.30 -4.83 8.57
N TYR A 120 3.19 -5.17 9.24
CA TYR A 120 2.74 -4.65 10.53
C TYR A 120 2.63 -5.70 11.63
N HIS A 121 3.06 -6.95 11.40
CA HIS A 121 2.97 -8.04 12.37
C HIS A 121 3.58 -7.67 13.73
N LEU A 122 4.75 -7.02 13.69
CA LEU A 122 5.44 -6.53 14.89
C LEU A 122 5.19 -5.04 15.17
N SER A 123 4.33 -4.35 14.40
CA SER A 123 4.04 -2.93 14.60
C SER A 123 2.86 -2.68 15.56
N THR A 124 2.06 -3.71 15.81
CA THR A 124 0.95 -3.71 16.78
C THR A 124 1.38 -3.50 18.24
N PRO A 125 2.53 -4.03 18.71
CA PRO A 125 3.07 -3.78 20.06
C PRO A 125 3.67 -2.38 20.28
N PHE A 126 4.06 -1.65 19.23
CA PHE A 126 4.78 -0.37 19.34
C PHE A 126 3.92 0.88 19.10
N GLY A 127 2.60 0.73 18.98
CA GLY A 127 1.68 1.88 18.84
C GLY A 127 1.86 2.69 17.55
N LEU A 128 2.48 2.13 16.51
CA LEU A 128 2.60 2.81 15.22
C LEU A 128 1.20 2.93 14.59
N PRO A 129 0.80 4.13 14.13
CA PRO A 129 -0.46 4.29 13.42
C PRO A 129 -0.50 3.35 12.22
N ARG A 130 -1.55 2.54 12.13
CA ARG A 130 -1.78 1.62 10.99
C ARG A 130 -2.31 2.35 9.76
N THR A 131 -2.78 3.57 9.94
CA THR A 131 -3.37 4.42 8.92
C THR A 131 -2.90 5.86 9.09
N THR A 132 -2.88 6.59 7.98
CA THR A 132 -2.60 8.03 7.91
C THR A 132 -3.85 8.87 8.24
N ASN A 133 -4.87 8.32 8.91
CA ASN A 133 -6.17 8.98 9.13
C ASN A 133 -6.06 10.43 9.62
N ALA A 134 -5.10 10.76 10.49
CA ALA A 134 -4.89 12.13 10.95
C ALA A 134 -4.37 13.05 9.84
N VAL A 135 -3.45 12.56 9.01
CA VAL A 135 -2.91 13.27 7.83
C VAL A 135 -3.97 13.40 6.74
N GLU A 136 -4.76 12.35 6.51
CA GLU A 136 -5.87 12.37 5.54
C GLU A 136 -7.02 13.28 6.00
N ALA A 137 -7.37 13.27 7.28
CA ALA A 137 -8.34 14.19 7.86
C ALA A 137 -7.84 15.65 7.75
N TRP A 138 -6.55 15.87 7.99
CA TRP A 138 -5.94 17.18 7.78
C TRP A 138 -5.95 17.59 6.29
N HIS A 139 -5.56 16.70 5.37
CA HIS A 139 -5.65 16.97 3.93
C HIS A 139 -7.09 17.22 3.46
N HIS A 140 -8.07 16.48 3.98
CA HIS A 140 -9.49 16.69 3.68
C HIS A 140 -9.97 18.04 4.21
N SER A 141 -9.67 18.36 5.48
CA SER A 141 -9.95 19.67 6.08
C SER A 141 -9.31 20.80 5.26
N PHE A 142 -8.05 20.62 4.86
CA PHE A 142 -7.31 21.58 4.04
C PHE A 142 -7.93 21.78 2.67
N ASN A 143 -8.24 20.70 1.96
CA ASN A 143 -8.88 20.78 0.65
C ASN A 143 -10.27 21.42 0.72
N ALA A 144 -11.04 21.14 1.78
CA ALA A 144 -12.31 21.80 2.03
C ALA A 144 -12.14 23.31 2.28
N THR A 145 -11.15 23.71 3.07
CA THR A 145 -10.82 25.12 3.36
C THR A 145 -10.30 25.87 2.13
N VAL A 146 -9.48 25.22 1.30
CA VAL A 146 -8.94 25.80 0.05
C VAL A 146 -10.03 25.90 -1.03
N GLY A 147 -10.92 24.92 -1.13
CA GLY A 147 -12.10 24.94 -2.00
C GLY A 147 -11.80 25.06 -3.50
N CYS A 148 -10.59 24.72 -3.97
CA CYS A 148 -10.25 24.62 -5.40
C CYS A 148 -9.01 23.74 -5.64
N HIS A 149 -8.92 23.12 -6.83
CA HIS A 149 -7.81 22.23 -7.20
C HIS A 149 -6.48 22.95 -7.51
N HIS A 150 -6.53 24.23 -7.91
CA HIS A 150 -5.35 25.04 -8.21
C HIS A 150 -5.45 26.40 -7.51
N PRO A 151 -5.14 26.48 -6.20
CA PRO A 151 -5.17 27.73 -5.45
C PRO A 151 -4.04 28.66 -5.89
N THR A 152 -4.31 29.97 -5.89
CA THR A 152 -3.24 30.97 -5.93
C THR A 152 -2.43 30.91 -4.64
N ILE A 153 -1.17 31.38 -4.67
CA ILE A 153 -0.32 31.42 -3.47
C ILE A 153 -1.00 32.15 -2.31
N TRP A 154 -1.76 33.21 -2.61
CA TRP A 154 -2.51 33.96 -1.61
C TRP A 154 -3.64 33.14 -0.97
N LYS A 155 -4.40 32.39 -1.79
CA LYS A 155 -5.48 31.53 -1.30
C LYS A 155 -4.93 30.37 -0.47
N PHE A 156 -3.79 29.81 -0.88
CA PHE A 156 -3.06 28.79 -0.14
C PHE A 156 -2.60 29.29 1.24
N LEU A 157 -1.93 30.45 1.28
CA LEU A 157 -1.46 31.06 2.54
C LEU A 157 -2.62 31.45 3.46
N LEU A 158 -3.76 31.86 2.89
CA LEU A 158 -4.94 32.17 3.69
C LEU A 158 -5.52 30.90 4.32
N ALA A 159 -5.66 29.81 3.55
CA ALA A 159 -6.18 28.54 4.05
C ALA A 159 -5.32 27.96 5.18
N LEU A 160 -4.00 28.12 5.14
CA LEU A 160 -3.09 27.71 6.22
C LEU A 160 -3.33 28.45 7.54
N LYS A 161 -3.91 29.66 7.53
CA LYS A 161 -4.22 30.42 8.76
C LYS A 161 -5.52 29.98 9.44
N TYR A 162 -6.36 29.23 8.74
CA TYR A 162 -7.72 28.90 9.19
C TYR A 162 -7.97 27.39 9.27
N ILE A 163 -6.93 26.58 9.15
CA ILE A 163 -7.03 25.13 9.35
C ILE A 163 -6.68 24.80 10.81
N ASP A 164 -7.62 24.13 11.49
CA ASP A 164 -7.45 23.58 12.84
C ASP A 164 -6.90 22.14 12.79
#